data_AF-A0A432R511-F1
#
_entry.id   AF-A0A432R511-F1
#
_cell.length_a   1.000
_cell.length_b   1.000
_cell.length_c   1.000
_cell.angle_alpha   90.00
_cell.angle_beta   90.00
_cell.angle_gamma   90.00
#
_symmetry.space_group_name_H-M   'P 1'
#
loop_
_entity.id
_entity.type
_entity.pdbx_description
1 polymer ?
#
loop_
_entity_poly.entity_id
_entity_poly.type
_entity_poly.pdbx_seq_one_letter_code
_entity_poly.pdbx_strand_id
1 'polypeptide(L)'
;MMVFLFIAISYMYHMHQIAQSYVETKQEIYKALYNEFKDDLHKESWNASIDPETLTITFNAPQVQFERNRADLKESYKEVLQDFFPRYLRVLSKFKNEIEEIRIEGHTSSIWNNKVSDTIAYFKNMALSQDRTRSVLEYVYQLPSTAPYRPWLKEHVAAVGFSSAHIIKDKDGNEDYNASRRVSFRILTNAEASIKEILESGQ
;
A
#
# COMPACT_ATOMS: atom_id res chain seq x y z
N MET A 1 -35.57 20.04 22.15
CA MET A 1 -35.82 19.13 21.00
C MET A 1 -35.29 19.69 19.68
N MET A 2 -35.57 20.94 19.27
CA MET A 2 -35.04 21.51 18.02
C MET A 2 -33.51 21.53 17.93
N VAL A 3 -32.80 21.85 19.02
CA VAL A 3 -31.33 21.90 19.03
C VAL A 3 -30.71 20.54 18.67
N PHE A 4 -31.24 19.44 19.22
CA PHE A 4 -30.79 18.09 18.87
C PHE A 4 -31.04 17.73 17.40
N LEU A 5 -32.17 18.18 16.84
CA LEU A 5 -32.47 17.97 15.42
C LEU A 5 -31.47 18.72 14.52
N PHE A 6 -31.13 19.97 14.86
CA PHE A 6 -30.13 20.72 14.12
C PHE A 6 -28.74 20.10 14.20
N ILE A 7 -28.34 19.61 15.39
CA ILE A 7 -27.08 18.89 15.56
C ILE A 7 -27.09 17.62 14.69
N ALA A 8 -28.15 16.80 14.75
CA ALA A 8 -28.25 15.59 13.95
C ALA A 8 -28.20 15.85 12.44
N ILE A 9 -28.93 16.87 11.95
CA ILE A 9 -28.91 17.27 10.53
C ILE A 9 -27.52 17.77 10.13
N SER A 10 -26.88 18.60 10.96
CA SER A 10 -25.52 19.08 10.71
C SER A 10 -24.51 17.93 10.64
N TYR A 11 -24.61 16.96 11.55
CA TYR A 11 -23.77 15.76 11.54
C TYR A 11 -24.02 14.92 10.28
N MET A 12 -25.28 14.64 9.94
CA MET A 12 -25.61 13.88 8.72
C MET A 12 -25.12 14.57 7.46
N TYR A 13 -25.24 15.90 7.39
CA TYR A 13 -24.71 16.68 6.27
C TYR A 13 -23.19 16.57 6.17
N HIS A 14 -22.49 16.70 7.30
CA HIS A 14 -21.04 16.54 7.34
C HIS A 14 -20.58 15.13 6.93
N MET A 15 -21.26 14.09 7.43
CA MET A 15 -21.01 12.69 7.03
C MET A 15 -21.21 12.48 5.53
N HIS A 16 -22.25 13.08 4.96
CA HIS A 16 -22.51 13.00 3.53
C HIS A 16 -21.38 13.64 2.71
N GLN A 17 -20.88 14.81 3.13
CA GLN A 17 -19.74 15.46 2.48
C GLN A 17 -18.47 14.61 2.54
N ILE A 18 -18.16 14.01 3.69
CA ILE A 18 -16.99 13.11 3.84
C ILE A 18 -17.12 11.92 2.90
N ALA A 19 -18.30 11.28 2.85
CA ALA A 19 -18.53 10.11 2.00
C ALA A 19 -18.41 10.44 0.50
N GLN A 20 -18.93 11.59 0.06
CA GLN A 20 -18.78 12.05 -1.32
C GLN A 20 -17.32 12.33 -1.66
N SER A 21 -16.63 13.12 -0.83
CA SER A 21 -15.21 13.43 -1.01
C SER A 21 -14.34 12.18 -1.06
N TYR A 22 -14.63 11.16 -0.22
CA TYR A 22 -13.94 9.86 -0.24
C TYR A 22 -14.06 9.18 -1.61
N VAL A 23 -15.28 9.05 -2.14
CA VAL A 23 -15.52 8.37 -3.42
C VAL A 23 -14.87 9.13 -4.58
N GLU A 24 -15.03 10.46 -4.63
CA GLU A 24 -14.51 11.31 -5.71
C GLU A 24 -12.97 11.29 -5.74
N THR A 25 -12.33 11.59 -4.61
CA THR A 25 -10.86 11.62 -4.47
C THR A 25 -10.25 10.28 -4.88
N LYS A 26 -10.82 9.18 -4.39
CA LYS A 26 -10.35 7.83 -4.69
C LYS A 26 -10.44 7.52 -6.18
N GLN A 27 -11.55 7.86 -6.82
CA GLN A 27 -11.72 7.67 -8.27
C GLN A 27 -10.73 8.52 -9.08
N GLU A 28 -10.47 9.76 -8.67
CA GLU A 28 -9.51 10.64 -9.36
C GLU A 28 -8.08 10.12 -9.25
N ILE A 29 -7.65 9.73 -8.03
CA ILE A 29 -6.33 9.14 -7.80
C ILE A 29 -6.19 7.85 -8.61
N TYR A 30 -7.18 6.95 -8.55
CA TYR A 30 -7.17 5.71 -9.32
C TYR A 30 -7.01 5.97 -10.81
N LYS A 31 -7.83 6.86 -11.40
CA LYS A 31 -7.76 7.20 -12.82
C LYS A 31 -6.39 7.78 -13.18
N ALA A 32 -5.83 8.64 -12.35
CA ALA A 32 -4.52 9.24 -12.60
C ALA A 32 -3.40 8.20 -12.57
N LEU A 33 -3.39 7.31 -11.58
CA LEU A 33 -2.41 6.22 -11.48
C LEU A 33 -2.57 5.20 -12.61
N TYR A 34 -3.81 4.79 -12.90
CA TYR A 34 -4.09 3.84 -13.97
C TYR A 34 -3.65 4.42 -15.33
N ASN A 35 -3.96 5.68 -15.62
CA ASN A 35 -3.53 6.32 -16.86
C ASN A 35 -2.00 6.43 -16.98
N GLU A 36 -1.31 6.68 -15.87
CA GLU A 36 0.15 6.74 -15.84
C GLU A 36 0.79 5.36 -16.07
N PHE A 37 0.24 4.30 -15.47
CA PHE A 37 0.93 3.01 -15.36
C PHE A 37 0.31 1.86 -16.16
N LYS A 38 -0.86 2.01 -16.81
CA LYS A 38 -1.56 0.93 -17.52
C LYS A 38 -0.66 0.11 -18.46
N ASP A 39 0.29 0.76 -19.14
CA ASP A 39 1.19 0.10 -20.08
C ASP A 39 2.39 -0.57 -19.38
N ASP A 40 2.70 -0.15 -18.14
CA ASP A 40 3.76 -0.70 -17.31
C ASP A 40 3.30 -1.89 -16.46
N LEU A 41 2.05 -1.86 -15.97
CA LEU A 41 1.48 -2.89 -15.10
C LEU A 41 1.59 -4.29 -15.70
N HIS A 42 1.39 -4.40 -17.02
CA HIS A 42 1.43 -5.66 -17.76
C HIS A 42 2.84 -6.10 -18.19
N LYS A 43 3.87 -5.28 -17.98
CA LYS A 43 5.26 -5.68 -18.30
C LYS A 43 5.68 -6.81 -17.39
N GLU A 44 6.37 -7.82 -17.95
CA GLU A 44 6.89 -8.96 -17.17
C GLU A 44 7.82 -8.52 -16.02
N SER A 45 8.56 -7.43 -16.22
CA SER A 45 9.47 -6.88 -15.20
C SER A 45 8.73 -6.29 -13.99
N TRP A 46 7.53 -5.74 -14.19
CA TRP A 46 6.69 -5.19 -13.11
C TRP A 46 5.78 -6.26 -12.52
N ASN A 47 5.09 -7.00 -13.40
CA ASN A 47 4.04 -7.95 -13.06
C ASN A 47 3.13 -7.41 -11.95
N ALA A 48 2.56 -6.23 -12.19
CA ALA A 48 1.91 -5.43 -11.17
C ALA A 48 0.42 -5.26 -11.46
N SER A 49 -0.35 -4.99 -10.42
CA SER A 49 -1.78 -4.69 -10.51
C SER A 49 -2.10 -3.48 -9.65
N ILE A 50 -3.19 -2.78 -9.99
CA ILE A 50 -3.76 -1.71 -9.17
C ILE A 50 -5.18 -2.07 -8.80
N ASP A 51 -5.50 -1.99 -7.52
CA ASP A 51 -6.85 -2.21 -7.00
C ASP A 51 -7.59 -0.86 -6.88
N PRO A 52 -8.69 -0.64 -7.64
CA PRO A 52 -9.47 0.58 -7.54
C PRO A 52 -10.12 0.78 -6.17
N GLU A 53 -10.38 -0.30 -5.43
CA GLU A 53 -11.06 -0.24 -4.13
C GLU A 53 -10.13 0.05 -2.96
N THR A 54 -8.83 -0.15 -3.11
CA THR A 54 -7.89 0.11 -2.02
C THR A 54 -6.78 1.08 -2.40
N LEU A 55 -6.75 1.54 -3.65
CA LEU A 55 -5.65 2.32 -4.23
C LEU A 55 -4.29 1.65 -4.00
N THR A 56 -4.28 0.32 -4.04
CA THR A 56 -3.10 -0.49 -3.78
C THR A 56 -2.47 -0.91 -5.09
N ILE A 57 -1.23 -0.48 -5.33
CA ILE A 57 -0.39 -1.03 -6.39
C ILE A 57 0.39 -2.20 -5.82
N THR A 58 0.22 -3.38 -6.39
CA THR A 58 0.82 -4.63 -5.92
C THR A 58 1.80 -5.16 -6.95
N PHE A 59 3.04 -5.43 -6.55
CA PHE A 59 4.04 -6.10 -7.39
C PHE A 59 4.04 -7.60 -7.05
N ASN A 60 3.61 -8.45 -8.00
CA ASN A 60 3.28 -9.87 -7.75
C ASN A 60 4.44 -10.84 -8.01
N ALA A 61 5.66 -10.36 -8.21
CA ALA A 61 6.81 -11.17 -8.59
C ALA A 61 7.91 -11.19 -7.50
N PRO A 62 7.69 -11.89 -6.37
CA PRO A 62 8.61 -11.88 -5.24
C PRO A 62 10.02 -12.39 -5.60
N GLN A 63 10.14 -13.35 -6.54
CA GLN A 63 11.43 -13.87 -6.97
C GLN A 63 12.30 -12.86 -7.73
N VAL A 64 11.73 -11.80 -8.31
CA VAL A 64 12.50 -10.72 -8.97
C VAL A 64 12.74 -9.53 -8.04
N GLN A 65 12.07 -9.49 -6.89
CA GLN A 65 12.15 -8.39 -5.93
C GLN A 65 13.31 -8.54 -4.94
N PHE A 66 13.41 -9.73 -4.33
CA PHE A 66 14.36 -9.98 -3.25
C PHE A 66 15.04 -11.33 -3.41
N GLU A 67 16.26 -11.42 -2.88
CA GLU A 67 16.90 -12.72 -2.68
C GLU A 67 16.11 -13.57 -1.65
N ARG A 68 16.19 -14.90 -1.79
CA ARG A 68 15.44 -15.82 -0.91
C ARG A 68 15.86 -15.60 0.55
N ASN A 69 14.88 -15.41 1.43
CA ASN A 69 15.07 -15.15 2.86
C ASN A 69 15.99 -13.95 3.16
N ARG A 70 16.13 -13.02 2.22
CA ARG A 70 16.90 -11.79 2.39
C ARG A 70 16.02 -10.57 2.11
N ALA A 71 16.45 -9.45 2.67
CA ALA A 71 15.84 -8.14 2.48
C ALA A 71 16.56 -7.30 1.41
N ASP A 72 17.72 -7.75 0.93
CA ASP A 72 18.45 -7.08 -0.14
C ASP A 72 17.64 -7.08 -1.45
N LEU A 73 17.47 -5.89 -2.02
CA LEU A 73 16.80 -5.69 -3.29
C LEU A 73 17.66 -6.25 -4.43
N LYS A 74 17.02 -7.05 -5.30
CA LYS A 74 17.64 -7.46 -6.57
C LYS A 74 17.75 -6.26 -7.51
N GLU A 75 18.75 -6.30 -8.39
CA GLU A 75 18.99 -5.22 -9.35
C GLU A 75 17.79 -4.99 -10.29
N SER A 76 17.15 -6.08 -10.73
CA SER A 76 15.92 -6.02 -11.53
C SER A 76 14.80 -5.22 -10.86
N TYR A 77 14.67 -5.30 -9.54
CA TYR A 77 13.62 -4.57 -8.82
C TYR A 77 14.03 -3.14 -8.50
N LYS A 78 15.32 -2.90 -8.29
CA LYS A 78 15.87 -1.55 -8.20
C LYS A 78 15.59 -0.74 -9.48
N GLU A 79 15.68 -1.36 -10.65
CA GLU A 79 15.31 -0.74 -11.93
C GLU A 79 13.81 -0.41 -12.00
N VAL A 80 12.96 -1.36 -11.60
CA VAL A 80 11.50 -1.14 -11.51
C VAL A 80 11.18 0.04 -10.59
N LEU A 81 11.79 0.08 -9.40
CA LEU A 81 11.59 1.14 -8.41
C LEU A 81 12.12 2.51 -8.89
N GLN A 82 13.23 2.53 -9.64
CA GLN A 82 13.78 3.75 -10.24
C GLN A 82 12.83 4.38 -11.25
N ASP A 83 12.10 3.58 -12.01
CA ASP A 83 11.10 4.07 -12.96
C ASP A 83 9.77 4.39 -12.25
N PHE A 84 9.24 3.43 -11.49
CA PHE A 84 7.94 3.51 -10.84
C PHE A 84 7.83 4.67 -9.84
N PHE A 85 8.72 4.71 -8.86
CA PHE A 85 8.48 5.51 -7.66
C PHE A 85 8.49 7.03 -7.93
N PRO A 86 9.42 7.59 -8.74
CA PRO A 86 9.38 9.01 -9.08
C PRO A 86 8.13 9.41 -9.89
N ARG A 87 7.65 8.54 -10.78
CA ARG A 87 6.41 8.75 -11.54
C ARG A 87 5.19 8.70 -10.60
N TYR A 88 5.21 7.76 -9.66
CA TYR A 88 4.18 7.60 -8.63
C TYR A 88 4.05 8.87 -7.78
N LEU A 89 5.17 9.39 -7.25
CA LEU A 89 5.16 10.64 -6.49
C LEU A 89 4.71 11.84 -7.31
N ARG A 90 5.04 11.89 -8.61
CA ARG A 90 4.59 12.97 -9.48
C ARG A 90 3.07 12.97 -9.65
N VAL A 91 2.46 11.79 -9.83
CA VAL A 91 1.00 11.67 -9.87
C VAL A 91 0.39 12.10 -8.54
N LEU A 92 0.90 11.56 -7.43
CA LEU A 92 0.35 11.81 -6.09
C LEU A 92 0.57 13.24 -5.59
N SER A 93 1.59 13.94 -6.09
CA SER A 93 1.83 15.34 -5.71
C SER A 93 0.67 16.29 -6.05
N LYS A 94 -0.18 15.90 -7.00
CA LYS A 94 -1.42 16.62 -7.35
C LYS A 94 -2.53 16.46 -6.30
N PHE A 95 -2.42 15.44 -5.45
CA PHE A 95 -3.37 15.03 -4.43
C PHE A 95 -2.74 15.03 -3.02
N LYS A 96 -1.66 15.81 -2.83
CA LYS A 96 -0.87 15.78 -1.59
C LYS A 96 -1.65 16.21 -0.35
N ASN A 97 -2.72 16.99 -0.52
CA ASN A 97 -3.53 17.51 0.58
C ASN A 97 -4.67 16.55 0.95
N GLU A 98 -4.88 15.52 0.14
CA GLU A 98 -5.95 14.54 0.23
C GLU A 98 -5.44 13.17 0.68
N ILE A 99 -4.11 13.00 0.74
CA ILE A 99 -3.41 11.78 1.14
C ILE A 99 -2.94 11.92 2.58
N GLU A 100 -3.40 10.99 3.41
CA GLU A 100 -3.00 10.87 4.81
C GLU A 100 -1.69 10.08 4.90
N GLU A 101 -1.66 8.91 4.26
CA GLU A 101 -0.52 7.99 4.35
C GLU A 101 -0.33 7.24 3.02
N ILE A 102 0.94 7.00 2.66
CA ILE A 102 1.33 5.97 1.70
C ILE A 102 2.03 4.85 2.46
N ARG A 103 1.48 3.65 2.40
CA ARG A 103 2.05 2.49 3.06
C ARG A 103 2.76 1.59 2.06
N ILE A 104 4.05 1.39 2.28
CA ILE A 104 4.82 0.30 1.67
C ILE A 104 4.60 -0.94 2.52
N GLU A 105 3.91 -1.93 1.98
CA GLU A 105 3.51 -3.12 2.70
C GLU A 105 4.26 -4.35 2.20
N GLY A 106 4.80 -5.13 3.12
CA GLY A 106 5.51 -6.36 2.82
C GLY A 106 4.71 -7.54 3.32
N HIS A 107 4.48 -8.51 2.44
CA HIS A 107 3.71 -9.71 2.76
C HIS A 107 4.52 -10.97 2.43
N THR A 108 4.29 -12.03 3.20
CA THR A 108 4.90 -13.35 2.97
C THR A 108 3.83 -14.41 2.84
N SER A 109 4.22 -15.57 2.34
CA SER A 109 3.45 -16.80 2.57
C SER A 109 3.45 -17.18 4.05
N SER A 110 2.55 -18.08 4.46
CA SER A 110 2.57 -18.71 5.79
C SER A 110 3.84 -19.55 6.04
N ILE A 111 4.42 -20.11 4.98
CA ILE A 111 5.60 -20.98 5.06
C ILE A 111 6.88 -20.17 5.30
N TRP A 112 7.68 -20.59 6.29
CA TRP A 112 9.10 -20.23 6.43
C TRP A 112 10.01 -21.38 5.95
N ASN A 113 9.90 -22.55 6.58
CA ASN A 113 10.48 -23.82 6.15
C ASN A 113 9.75 -25.00 6.83
N ASN A 114 10.02 -26.23 6.40
CA ASN A 114 9.31 -27.43 6.88
C ASN A 114 9.77 -27.91 8.27
N LYS A 115 10.52 -27.10 9.03
CA LYS A 115 11.15 -27.50 10.31
C LYS A 115 10.73 -26.64 11.49
N VAL A 116 9.89 -25.63 11.28
CA VAL A 116 9.44 -24.71 12.33
C VAL A 116 7.93 -24.79 12.49
N SER A 117 7.44 -24.50 13.69
CA SER A 117 6.01 -24.32 13.93
C SER A 117 5.48 -23.07 13.24
N ASP A 118 4.16 -23.00 13.04
CA ASP A 118 3.48 -21.86 12.43
C ASP A 118 3.76 -20.55 13.16
N THR A 119 3.78 -20.57 14.50
CA THR A 119 4.13 -19.39 15.31
C THR A 119 5.54 -18.89 15.03
N ILE A 120 6.53 -19.80 14.94
CA ILE A 120 7.91 -19.42 14.63
C ILE A 120 8.01 -18.93 13.18
N ALA A 121 7.30 -19.58 12.24
CA ALA A 121 7.25 -19.13 10.85
C ALA A 121 6.68 -17.71 10.76
N TYR A 122 5.56 -17.44 11.44
CA TYR A 122 4.90 -16.15 11.48
C TYR A 122 5.84 -15.03 11.96
N PHE A 123 6.54 -15.19 13.08
CA PHE A 123 7.44 -14.15 13.59
C PHE A 123 8.70 -13.96 12.73
N LYS A 124 9.24 -15.02 12.12
CA LYS A 124 10.36 -14.88 11.18
C LYS A 124 9.95 -14.17 9.90
N ASN A 125 8.78 -14.50 9.38
CA ASN A 125 8.17 -13.82 8.24
C ASN A 125 7.81 -12.37 8.56
N MET A 126 7.42 -12.07 9.80
CA MET A 126 7.18 -10.70 10.27
C MET A 126 8.47 -9.87 10.18
N ALA A 127 9.56 -10.37 10.75
CA ALA A 127 10.86 -9.71 10.64
C ALA A 127 11.29 -9.52 9.17
N LEU A 128 11.18 -10.58 8.35
CA LEU A 128 11.57 -10.52 6.94
C LEU A 128 10.75 -9.51 6.13
N SER A 129 9.42 -9.48 6.31
CA SER A 129 8.56 -8.54 5.60
C SER A 129 8.82 -7.10 6.01
N GLN A 130 9.07 -6.84 7.30
CA GLN A 130 9.43 -5.51 7.80
C GLN A 130 10.78 -5.04 7.25
N ASP A 131 11.80 -5.91 7.21
CA ASP A 131 13.12 -5.56 6.67
C ASP A 131 13.06 -5.28 5.16
N ARG A 132 12.22 -6.00 4.43
CA ARG A 132 12.01 -5.78 2.99
C ARG A 132 11.37 -4.43 2.69
N THR A 133 10.33 -4.04 3.42
CA THR A 133 9.71 -2.72 3.22
C THR A 133 10.63 -1.58 3.61
N ARG A 134 11.41 -1.75 4.69
CA ARG A 134 12.49 -0.81 5.05
C ARG A 134 13.50 -0.66 3.91
N SER A 135 13.97 -1.77 3.34
CA SER A 135 14.94 -1.76 2.24
C SER A 135 14.39 -1.06 0.98
N VAL A 136 13.11 -1.28 0.66
CA VAL A 136 12.42 -0.55 -0.42
C VAL A 136 12.37 0.94 -0.13
N LEU A 137 11.95 1.34 1.08
CA LEU A 137 11.87 2.75 1.48
C LEU A 137 13.24 3.43 1.43
N GLU A 138 14.27 2.82 2.02
CA GLU A 138 15.64 3.34 2.02
C GLU A 138 16.13 3.58 0.59
N TYR A 139 15.91 2.62 -0.30
CA TYR A 139 16.31 2.72 -1.70
C TYR A 139 15.60 3.86 -2.44
N VAL A 140 14.26 3.88 -2.41
CA VAL A 140 13.50 4.90 -3.15
C VAL A 140 13.70 6.31 -2.58
N TYR A 141 13.95 6.44 -1.27
CA TYR A 141 14.24 7.72 -0.62
C TYR A 141 15.59 8.32 -1.06
N GLN A 142 16.56 7.46 -1.38
CA GLN A 142 17.91 7.86 -1.79
C GLN A 142 18.00 8.26 -3.27
N LEU A 143 17.01 7.91 -4.10
CA LEU A 143 16.98 8.28 -5.51
C LEU A 143 17.10 9.81 -5.69
N PRO A 144 17.95 10.31 -6.61
CA PRO A 144 18.06 11.74 -6.87
C PRO A 144 16.73 12.37 -7.31
N SER A 145 15.93 11.64 -8.09
CA SER A 145 14.63 12.06 -8.60
C SER A 145 13.55 12.20 -7.51
N THR A 146 13.74 11.59 -6.34
CA THR A 146 12.81 11.70 -5.20
C THR A 146 13.22 12.79 -4.22
N ALA A 147 14.40 13.39 -4.38
CA ALA A 147 14.92 14.44 -3.50
C ALA A 147 13.93 15.60 -3.24
N PRO A 148 13.18 16.13 -4.24
CA PRO A 148 12.21 17.18 -4.01
C PRO A 148 11.03 16.78 -3.10
N TYR A 149 10.72 15.49 -3.01
CA TYR A 149 9.60 14.95 -2.25
C TYR A 149 9.97 14.51 -0.83
N ARG A 150 11.26 14.50 -0.47
CA ARG A 150 11.76 13.96 0.80
C ARG A 150 11.09 14.48 2.08
N PRO A 151 10.75 15.77 2.21
CA PRO A 151 9.98 16.24 3.37
C PRO A 151 8.61 15.58 3.46
N TRP A 152 7.89 15.53 2.34
CA TRP A 152 6.58 14.89 2.24
C TRP A 152 6.65 13.38 2.47
N LEU A 153 7.68 12.71 1.93
CA LEU A 153 7.91 11.29 2.18
C LEU A 153 8.10 10.97 3.66
N LYS A 154 8.83 11.82 4.41
CA LYS A 154 9.06 11.63 5.85
C LYS A 154 7.79 11.76 6.69
N GLU A 155 6.85 12.58 6.22
CA GLU A 155 5.60 12.86 6.92
C GLU A 155 4.53 11.80 6.62
N HIS A 156 4.46 11.34 5.36
CA HIS A 156 3.33 10.53 4.90
C HIS A 156 3.68 9.08 4.53
N VAL A 157 4.95 8.67 4.44
CA VAL A 157 5.29 7.30 4.03
C VAL A 157 5.64 6.42 5.22
N ALA A 158 4.95 5.29 5.33
CA ALA A 158 5.23 4.24 6.29
C ALA A 158 5.69 2.95 5.60
N ALA A 159 6.56 2.19 6.26
CA ALA A 159 7.00 0.87 5.83
C ALA A 159 6.55 -0.18 6.85
N VAL A 160 5.69 -1.13 6.43
CA VAL A 160 5.00 -2.06 7.34
C VAL A 160 5.12 -3.50 6.84
N GLY A 161 5.67 -4.38 7.67
CA GLY A 161 5.66 -5.82 7.46
C GLY A 161 4.40 -6.45 8.03
N PHE A 162 3.72 -7.29 7.25
CA PHE A 162 2.51 -7.99 7.67
C PHE A 162 2.66 -9.50 7.85
N SER A 163 3.86 -10.06 7.58
CA SER A 163 4.04 -11.52 7.58
C SER A 163 2.98 -12.20 6.70
N SER A 164 2.39 -13.28 7.18
CA SER A 164 1.28 -14.01 6.58
C SER A 164 -0.09 -13.62 7.17
N ALA A 165 -0.26 -12.39 7.69
CA ALA A 165 -1.56 -11.93 8.20
C ALA A 165 -2.60 -11.75 7.08
N HIS A 166 -2.15 -11.47 5.86
CA HIS A 166 -2.97 -11.21 4.68
C HIS A 166 -2.65 -12.18 3.54
N ILE A 167 -2.78 -13.48 3.83
CA ILE A 167 -2.65 -14.53 2.80
C ILE A 167 -3.69 -14.35 1.70
N ILE A 168 -3.27 -14.64 0.47
CA ILE A 168 -4.16 -14.70 -0.69
C ILE A 168 -4.54 -16.15 -0.90
N LYS A 169 -5.84 -16.41 -1.09
CA LYS A 169 -6.36 -17.75 -1.36
C LYS A 169 -6.70 -17.91 -2.84
N ASP A 170 -6.48 -19.10 -3.36
CA ASP A 170 -6.95 -19.50 -4.68
C ASP A 170 -8.46 -19.80 -4.69
N LYS A 171 -8.97 -20.23 -5.84
CA LYS A 171 -10.39 -20.55 -6.04
C LYS A 171 -10.87 -21.73 -5.20
N ASP A 172 -9.96 -22.60 -4.78
CA ASP A 172 -10.24 -23.78 -3.97
C ASP A 172 -10.11 -23.49 -2.47
N GLY A 173 -9.78 -22.25 -2.10
CA GLY A 173 -9.63 -21.79 -0.72
C GLY A 173 -8.27 -22.11 -0.09
N ASN A 174 -7.33 -22.65 -0.87
CA ASN A 174 -5.95 -22.91 -0.42
C ASN A 174 -5.10 -21.64 -0.57
N GLU A 175 -4.01 -21.55 0.17
CA GLU A 175 -3.09 -20.41 0.03
C GLU A 175 -2.40 -20.43 -1.33
N ASP A 176 -2.53 -19.33 -2.08
CA ASP A 176 -1.63 -19.03 -3.17
C ASP A 176 -0.34 -18.43 -2.59
N TYR A 177 0.67 -19.27 -2.44
CA TYR A 177 1.95 -18.87 -1.87
C TYR A 177 2.67 -17.80 -2.69
N ASN A 178 2.49 -17.80 -4.02
CA ASN A 178 3.14 -16.81 -4.88
C ASN A 178 2.48 -15.45 -4.71
N ALA A 179 1.14 -15.41 -4.81
CA ALA A 179 0.38 -14.17 -4.63
C ALA A 179 0.53 -13.62 -3.20
N SER A 180 0.63 -14.48 -2.18
CA SER A 180 0.81 -14.05 -0.78
C SER A 180 2.16 -13.34 -0.55
N ARG A 181 3.19 -13.67 -1.33
CA ARG A 181 4.50 -13.01 -1.28
C ARG A 181 4.53 -11.81 -2.23
N ARG A 182 4.32 -10.61 -1.69
CA ARG A 182 4.26 -9.38 -2.50
C ARG A 182 4.76 -8.17 -1.71
N VAL A 183 5.11 -7.13 -2.45
CA VAL A 183 5.22 -5.77 -1.93
C VAL A 183 4.13 -4.92 -2.56
N SER A 184 3.44 -4.15 -1.75
CA SER A 184 2.39 -3.23 -2.20
C SER A 184 2.63 -1.80 -1.72
N PHE A 185 2.09 -0.86 -2.49
CA PHE A 185 2.04 0.56 -2.17
C PHE A 185 0.57 0.94 -2.06
N ARG A 186 0.08 1.15 -0.84
CA ARG A 186 -1.31 1.50 -0.56
C ARG A 186 -1.42 2.98 -0.20
N ILE A 187 -2.44 3.64 -0.74
CA ILE A 187 -2.75 5.04 -0.41
C ILE A 187 -3.94 5.05 0.55
N LEU A 188 -3.76 5.72 1.69
CA LEU A 188 -4.85 6.06 2.60
C LEU A 188 -5.15 7.55 2.43
N THR A 189 -6.41 7.85 2.15
CA THR A 189 -6.87 9.24 2.00
C THR A 189 -7.33 9.82 3.33
N ASN A 190 -7.34 11.15 3.44
CA ASN A 190 -7.84 11.83 4.65
C ASN A 190 -9.31 11.48 4.92
N ALA A 191 -10.10 11.29 3.86
CA ALA A 191 -11.50 10.91 3.99
C ALA A 191 -11.64 9.47 4.52
N GLU A 192 -10.78 8.53 4.11
CA GLU A 192 -10.73 7.16 4.69
C GLU A 192 -10.34 7.20 6.17
N ALA A 193 -9.36 8.04 6.54
CA ALA A 193 -8.94 8.23 7.93
C ALA A 193 -10.08 8.81 8.78
N SER A 194 -10.79 9.82 8.25
CA SER A 194 -11.94 10.45 8.92
C SER A 194 -13.08 9.44 9.13
N ILE A 195 -13.43 8.65 8.11
CA ILE A 195 -14.45 7.59 8.22
C ILE A 195 -14.06 6.58 9.30
N LYS A 196 -12.79 6.17 9.35
CA LYS A 196 -12.29 5.24 10.35
C LYS A 196 -12.42 5.82 11.77
N GLU A 197 -12.02 7.07 12.00
CA GLU A 197 -12.16 7.74 13.30
C GLU A 197 -13.63 7.81 13.76
N ILE A 198 -14.55 8.14 12.84
CA ILE A 198 -15.99 8.17 13.13
C ILE A 198 -16.49 6.79 13.57
N LEU A 199 -16.12 5.73 12.85
CA LEU A 199 -16.51 4.36 13.18
C LEU A 199 -15.94 3.88 14.52
N GLU A 200 -14.73 4.30 14.88
CA GLU A 200 -14.09 3.97 16.15
C GLU A 200 -14.69 4.77 17.33
N SER A 201 -15.04 6.05 17.12
CA SER A 201 -15.67 6.91 18.14
C SER A 201 -17.12 6.55 18.47
N GLY A 202 -17.77 5.76 17.61
CA GLY A 202 -19.14 5.27 17.80
C GLY A 202 -19.25 3.96 18.61
N GLN A 203 -18.14 3.38 19.05
CA GLN A 203 -18.08 2.22 19.96
C GLN A 203 -17.97 2.65 21.42
#